data_AF-A0A124I0E4-F1
#
_entry.id   AF-A0A124I0E4-F1
#
_cell.length_a   1.000
_cell.length_b   1.000
_cell.length_c   1.000
_cell.angle_alpha   90.00
_cell.angle_beta   90.00
_cell.angle_gamma   90.00
#
_symmetry.space_group_name_H-M   'P 1'
#
loop_
_entity.id
_entity.type
_entity.pdbx_description
1 polymer ?
#
loop_
_entity_poly.entity_id
_entity_poly.type
_entity_poly.pdbx_seq_one_letter_code
_entity_poly.pdbx_strand_id
1 'polypeptide(L)'
;MLSLAALLLTSCSGEKKLEVEYALPGAFCGAHIGKDAIKPFFPPGSKLTKTGNALVNGEYASGCDYAVDNRKTLLVSNFFHSDAPTARDIAEKRATAYGDGDTKVTVDSSGDVALYSRGAVAVEACPGYPSDADGLPRKSFSVEILTYYPKDLSKSEKALMQLVKQLVPVVKKANGC
;
A
#
# COMPACT_ATOMS: atom_id res chain seq x y z
N MET A 1 -32.18 19.46 55.74
CA MET A 1 -30.71 19.66 55.71
C MET A 1 -30.06 18.36 55.27
N LEU A 2 -29.14 18.48 54.32
CA LEU A 2 -28.13 17.53 53.82
C LEU A 2 -28.58 16.21 53.16
N SER A 3 -28.60 16.27 51.84
CA SER A 3 -28.30 15.21 50.88
C SER A 3 -27.02 14.44 51.24
N LEU A 4 -27.00 13.13 50.96
CA LEU A 4 -25.77 12.41 50.69
C LEU A 4 -25.92 11.65 49.36
N ALA A 5 -25.48 12.32 48.30
CA ALA A 5 -25.36 11.75 46.97
C ALA A 5 -24.16 10.78 46.96
N ALA A 6 -24.42 9.49 46.75
CA ALA A 6 -23.38 8.51 46.44
C ALA A 6 -23.00 8.65 44.96
N LEU A 7 -22.06 9.54 44.67
CA LEU A 7 -21.31 9.57 43.42
C LEU A 7 -20.05 8.70 43.55
N LEU A 8 -19.56 8.23 42.40
CA LEU A 8 -18.30 7.52 42.14
C LEU A 8 -18.43 6.00 42.35
N LEU A 9 -18.44 5.18 41.30
CA LEU A 9 -17.27 4.90 40.44
C LEU A 9 -17.71 4.64 38.99
N THR A 10 -17.64 5.65 38.12
CA THR A 10 -17.50 5.38 36.68
C THR A 10 -16.06 4.98 36.43
N SER A 11 -15.79 3.68 36.44
CA SER A 11 -14.56 3.10 35.88
C SER A 11 -14.54 3.40 34.38
N CYS A 12 -14.08 4.60 34.02
CA CYS A 12 -13.57 4.87 32.69
C CYS A 12 -12.37 3.94 32.52
N SER A 13 -12.61 2.76 31.94
CA SER A 13 -11.59 1.94 31.31
C SER A 13 -10.93 2.84 30.27
N GLY A 14 -9.90 3.57 30.68
CA GLY A 14 -9.03 4.31 29.80
C GLY A 14 -8.37 3.27 28.91
N GLU A 15 -8.96 3.01 27.75
CA GLU A 15 -8.29 2.33 26.67
C GLU A 15 -6.97 3.07 26.49
N LYS A 16 -5.86 2.44 26.92
CA LYS A 16 -4.52 2.92 26.66
C LYS A 16 -4.44 3.07 25.15
N LYS A 17 -4.47 4.32 24.67
CA LYS A 17 -4.32 4.63 23.26
C LYS A 17 -3.00 4.01 22.85
N LEU A 18 -3.05 2.98 22.01
CA LEU A 18 -1.84 2.28 21.56
C LEU A 18 -0.94 3.33 20.89
N GLU A 19 0.25 3.54 21.47
CA GLU A 19 1.17 4.59 21.04
C GLU A 19 1.97 4.17 19.81
N VAL A 20 2.35 5.16 19.01
CA VAL A 20 3.26 5.00 17.86
C VAL A 20 4.61 5.56 18.29
N GLU A 21 5.59 4.71 18.57
CA GLU A 21 6.91 5.13 19.07
C GLU A 21 7.98 5.20 17.97
N TYR A 22 7.64 4.81 16.73
CA TYR A 22 8.53 4.89 15.58
C TYR A 22 8.21 6.08 14.67
N ALA A 23 9.20 6.49 13.88
CA ALA A 23 9.02 7.48 12.84
C ALA A 23 8.68 6.82 11.50
N LEU A 24 7.69 7.38 10.78
CA LEU A 24 7.47 7.03 9.37
C LEU A 24 8.64 7.52 8.50
N PRO A 25 9.02 6.75 7.45
CA PRO A 25 10.17 7.06 6.62
C PRO A 25 9.97 8.38 5.85
N GLY A 26 11.07 9.08 5.57
CA GLY A 26 11.05 10.28 4.71
C GLY A 26 10.89 9.97 3.21
N ALA A 27 11.27 8.75 2.80
CA ALA A 27 11.02 8.21 1.48
C ALA A 27 10.37 6.83 1.62
N PHE A 28 9.18 6.69 1.08
CA PHE A 28 8.42 5.46 1.12
C PHE A 28 8.75 4.61 -0.11
N CYS A 29 9.46 3.49 0.10
CA CYS A 29 9.83 2.58 -0.98
C CYS A 29 10.72 3.27 -2.04
N GLY A 30 11.50 4.26 -1.62
CA GLY A 30 12.29 5.13 -2.49
C GLY A 30 11.52 6.29 -3.13
N ALA A 31 10.19 6.35 -2.96
CA ALA A 31 9.36 7.45 -3.44
C ALA A 31 9.17 8.53 -2.36
N HIS A 32 9.35 9.80 -2.73
CA HIS A 32 9.05 10.93 -1.86
C HIS A 32 7.54 11.25 -1.93
N ILE A 33 6.78 10.63 -1.03
CA ILE A 33 5.35 10.91 -0.84
C ILE A 33 5.09 11.39 0.59
N GLY A 34 3.99 12.12 0.79
CA GLY A 34 3.65 12.67 2.10
C GLY A 34 3.40 11.58 3.15
N LYS A 35 3.89 11.77 4.37
CA LYS A 35 3.71 10.81 5.48
C LYS A 35 2.24 10.51 5.76
N ASP A 36 1.36 11.50 5.57
CA ASP A 36 -0.08 11.35 5.77
C ASP A 36 -0.73 10.35 4.81
N ALA A 37 -0.17 10.18 3.60
CA ALA A 37 -0.68 9.21 2.63
C ALA A 37 -0.41 7.76 3.04
N ILE A 38 0.66 7.51 3.81
CA ILE A 38 1.05 6.17 4.21
C ILE A 38 0.61 5.83 5.64
N LYS A 39 0.48 6.82 6.52
CA LYS A 39 0.16 6.66 7.94
C LYS A 39 -0.99 5.67 8.24
N PRO A 40 -2.10 5.60 7.47
CA PRO A 40 -3.19 4.66 7.73
C PRO A 40 -2.78 3.17 7.70
N PHE A 41 -1.70 2.84 6.99
CA PHE A 41 -1.22 1.47 6.80
C PHE A 41 -0.18 1.04 7.84
N PHE A 42 0.08 1.88 8.83
CA PHE A 42 1.09 1.67 9.86
C PHE A 42 0.42 1.63 11.24
N PRO A 43 0.35 0.45 11.88
CA PRO A 43 -0.28 0.30 13.19
C PRO A 43 0.57 0.90 14.30
N PRO A 44 -0.02 1.17 15.47
CA PRO A 44 0.74 1.39 16.70
C PRO A 44 1.78 0.30 16.97
N GLY A 45 2.86 0.68 17.65
CA GLY A 45 3.98 -0.21 17.95
C GLY A 45 5.28 0.55 18.20
N SER A 46 6.35 -0.19 18.44
CA SER A 46 7.62 0.37 18.90
C SER A 46 8.68 0.48 17.81
N LYS A 47 8.71 -0.48 16.86
CA LYS A 47 9.78 -0.57 15.87
C LYS A 47 9.26 -0.78 14.46
N LEU A 48 9.59 0.16 13.57
CA LEU A 48 9.39 0.02 12.13
C LEU A 48 10.63 -0.59 11.46
N THR A 49 10.41 -1.56 10.59
CA THR A 49 11.44 -2.17 9.73
C THR A 49 11.02 -2.09 8.27
N LYS A 50 12.00 -1.86 7.39
CA LYS A 50 11.87 -1.92 5.93
C LYS A 50 12.87 -2.93 5.39
N THR A 51 12.43 -3.82 4.52
CA THR A 51 13.30 -4.70 3.71
C THR A 51 13.02 -4.51 2.22
N GLY A 52 13.86 -5.07 1.36
CA GLY A 52 13.71 -4.95 -0.09
C GLY A 52 14.19 -3.63 -0.69
N ASN A 53 14.10 -3.55 -2.02
CA ASN A 53 14.62 -2.49 -2.87
C ASN A 53 13.66 -1.29 -2.97
N ALA A 54 14.08 -0.23 -3.64
CA ALA A 54 13.19 0.87 -4.01
C ALA A 54 12.36 0.48 -5.25
N LEU A 55 11.17 1.05 -5.40
CA LEU A 55 10.36 0.91 -6.63
C LEU A 55 11.01 1.59 -7.84
N VAL A 56 11.91 2.52 -7.56
CA VAL A 56 12.51 3.48 -8.51
C VAL A 56 13.96 3.10 -8.85
N ASN A 57 14.21 1.81 -9.07
CA ASN A 57 15.55 1.27 -9.30
C ASN A 57 15.81 0.77 -10.73
N GLY A 58 14.82 0.84 -11.64
CA GLY A 58 14.95 0.41 -13.03
C GLY A 58 14.83 -1.09 -13.29
N GLU A 59 14.80 -1.91 -12.24
CA GLU A 59 14.67 -3.38 -12.33
C GLU A 59 13.31 -3.78 -12.91
N TYR A 60 13.27 -4.91 -13.64
CA TYR A 60 12.03 -5.45 -14.21
C TYR A 60 10.95 -5.71 -13.14
N ALA A 61 11.38 -6.09 -11.95
CA ALA A 61 10.55 -6.22 -10.76
C ALA A 61 11.30 -5.72 -9.54
N SER A 62 10.67 -4.87 -8.74
CA SER A 62 11.26 -4.36 -7.50
C SER A 62 10.18 -4.05 -6.46
N GLY A 63 10.57 -3.94 -5.19
CA GLY A 63 9.60 -3.71 -4.13
C GLY A 63 10.22 -3.65 -2.75
N CYS A 64 9.44 -3.16 -1.80
CA CYS A 64 9.80 -3.14 -0.39
C CYS A 64 8.66 -3.63 0.50
N ASP A 65 9.07 -4.20 1.63
CA ASP A 65 8.16 -4.68 2.67
C ASP A 65 8.36 -3.82 3.92
N TYR A 66 7.25 -3.57 4.62
CA TYR A 66 7.26 -2.93 5.93
C TYR A 66 6.66 -3.84 6.99
N ALA A 67 7.26 -3.78 8.17
CA ALA A 67 6.75 -4.45 9.36
C ALA A 67 6.91 -3.58 10.61
N VAL A 68 5.89 -3.60 11.46
CA VAL A 68 5.91 -2.99 12.80
C VAL A 68 5.96 -4.10 13.82
N ASP A 69 6.95 -4.07 14.71
CA ASP A 69 7.21 -5.10 15.72
C ASP A 69 7.23 -6.52 15.12
N ASN A 70 7.94 -6.65 13.98
CA ASN A 70 8.07 -7.88 13.19
C ASN A 70 6.76 -8.42 12.58
N ARG A 71 5.67 -7.66 12.59
CA ARG A 71 4.42 -7.99 11.90
C ARG A 71 4.31 -7.20 10.61
N LYS A 72 4.14 -7.89 9.48
CA LYS A 72 3.96 -7.25 8.16
C LYS A 72 2.78 -6.27 8.22
N THR A 73 2.97 -5.12 7.61
CA THR A 73 1.95 -4.07 7.51
C THR A 73 1.63 -3.75 6.06
N LEU A 74 2.66 -3.72 5.21
CA LEU A 74 2.54 -3.28 3.83
C LEU A 74 3.61 -3.92 2.97
N LEU A 75 3.24 -4.33 1.77
CA LEU A 75 4.13 -4.74 0.70
C LEU A 75 3.81 -3.86 -0.51
N VAL A 76 4.84 -3.31 -1.13
CA VAL A 76 4.68 -2.49 -2.34
C VAL A 76 5.64 -2.97 -3.40
N SER A 77 5.14 -3.10 -4.62
CA SER A 77 5.90 -3.66 -5.73
C SER A 77 5.66 -2.88 -7.01
N ASN A 78 6.68 -2.88 -7.86
CA ASN A 78 6.65 -2.44 -9.24
C ASN A 78 6.97 -3.64 -10.13
N PHE A 79 6.17 -3.85 -11.18
CA PHE A 79 6.42 -4.88 -12.19
C PHE A 79 6.27 -4.29 -13.59
N PHE A 80 7.26 -4.51 -14.45
CA PHE A 80 7.09 -4.26 -15.88
C PHE A 80 6.36 -5.42 -16.55
N HIS A 81 5.61 -5.12 -17.61
CA HIS A 81 4.81 -6.09 -18.34
C HIS A 81 5.05 -6.00 -19.85
N SER A 82 5.18 -7.16 -20.49
CA SER A 82 5.30 -7.30 -21.94
C SER A 82 3.94 -7.38 -22.67
N ASP A 83 2.86 -7.66 -21.93
CA ASP A 83 1.52 -8.02 -22.42
C ASP A 83 0.42 -7.02 -22.05
N ALA A 84 0.77 -5.83 -21.53
CA ALA A 84 -0.15 -4.73 -21.23
C ALA A 84 -1.44 -5.16 -20.48
N PRO A 85 -1.32 -5.87 -19.33
CA PRO A 85 -2.48 -6.31 -18.56
C PRO A 85 -3.29 -5.13 -18.04
N THR A 86 -4.59 -5.33 -17.81
CA THR A 86 -5.41 -4.29 -17.15
C THR A 86 -5.22 -4.33 -15.63
N ALA A 87 -5.54 -3.24 -14.94
CA ALA A 87 -5.51 -3.23 -13.47
C ALA A 87 -6.49 -4.27 -12.88
N ARG A 88 -7.61 -4.54 -13.55
CA ARG A 88 -8.57 -5.58 -13.17
C ARG A 88 -7.92 -6.97 -13.22
N ASP A 89 -7.25 -7.33 -14.32
CA ASP A 89 -6.66 -8.66 -14.48
C ASP A 89 -5.67 -8.98 -13.36
N ILE A 90 -4.83 -8.00 -13.01
CA ILE A 90 -3.88 -8.14 -11.91
C ILE A 90 -4.62 -8.21 -10.58
N ALA A 91 -5.57 -7.32 -10.32
CA ALA A 91 -6.32 -7.30 -9.07
C ALA A 91 -7.10 -8.60 -8.82
N GLU A 92 -7.73 -9.18 -9.85
CA GLU A 92 -8.43 -10.47 -9.75
C GLU A 92 -7.46 -11.59 -9.35
N LYS A 93 -6.29 -11.66 -9.98
CA LYS A 93 -5.23 -12.62 -9.61
C LYS A 93 -4.77 -12.43 -8.16
N ARG A 94 -4.61 -11.18 -7.71
CA ARG A 94 -4.20 -10.88 -6.33
C ARG A 94 -5.30 -11.18 -5.32
N ALA A 95 -6.56 -10.94 -5.66
CA ALA A 95 -7.70 -11.27 -4.82
C ALA A 95 -7.81 -12.80 -4.62
N THR A 96 -7.60 -13.60 -5.66
CA THR A 96 -7.53 -15.07 -5.52
C THR A 96 -6.34 -15.51 -4.65
N ALA A 97 -5.16 -14.90 -4.83
CA ALA A 97 -3.96 -15.31 -4.12
C ALA A 97 -3.93 -14.89 -2.64
N TYR A 98 -4.49 -13.72 -2.31
CA TYR A 98 -4.31 -13.10 -1.00
C TYR A 98 -5.62 -12.74 -0.30
N GLY A 99 -6.76 -12.78 -0.99
CA GLY A 99 -8.01 -12.20 -0.51
C GLY A 99 -8.75 -12.98 0.58
N ASP A 100 -8.17 -14.07 1.10
CA ASP A 100 -8.75 -14.87 2.19
C ASP A 100 -10.22 -15.30 1.91
N GLY A 101 -10.54 -15.56 0.62
CA GLY A 101 -11.87 -15.92 0.14
C GLY A 101 -12.69 -14.77 -0.45
N ASP A 102 -12.27 -13.51 -0.25
CA ASP A 102 -12.89 -12.34 -0.90
C ASP A 102 -12.21 -12.02 -2.24
N THR A 103 -12.94 -12.29 -3.31
CA THR A 103 -12.53 -12.07 -4.71
C THR A 103 -13.09 -10.79 -5.31
N LYS A 104 -13.76 -9.94 -4.52
CA LYS A 104 -14.34 -8.70 -5.02
C LYS A 104 -13.25 -7.77 -5.55
N VAL A 105 -13.46 -7.27 -6.76
CA VAL A 105 -12.63 -6.25 -7.40
C VAL A 105 -13.47 -5.03 -7.73
N THR A 106 -12.96 -3.85 -7.39
CA THR A 106 -13.55 -2.55 -7.75
C THR A 106 -12.57 -1.79 -8.61
N VAL A 107 -12.99 -1.37 -9.81
CA VAL A 107 -12.15 -0.61 -10.74
C VAL A 107 -12.59 0.84 -10.70
N ASP A 108 -11.64 1.77 -10.77
CA ASP A 108 -11.95 3.18 -10.86
C ASP A 108 -12.49 3.58 -12.25
N SER A 109 -12.93 4.83 -12.40
CA SER A 109 -13.56 5.29 -13.63
C SER A 109 -12.62 5.33 -14.84
N SER A 110 -11.31 5.45 -14.63
CA SER A 110 -10.30 5.41 -15.70
C SER A 110 -10.04 3.99 -16.19
N GLY A 111 -10.22 2.99 -15.34
CA GLY A 111 -9.84 1.61 -15.62
C GLY A 111 -8.40 1.27 -15.20
N ASP A 112 -7.61 2.29 -14.89
CA ASP A 112 -6.16 2.17 -14.61
C ASP A 112 -5.87 1.79 -13.17
N VAL A 113 -6.85 1.88 -12.26
CA VAL A 113 -6.70 1.48 -10.87
C VAL A 113 -7.80 0.50 -10.46
N ALA A 114 -7.41 -0.58 -9.79
CA ALA A 114 -8.30 -1.56 -9.23
C ALA A 114 -7.97 -1.82 -7.75
N LEU A 115 -9.01 -1.89 -6.92
CA LEU A 115 -8.95 -2.34 -5.54
C LEU A 115 -9.40 -3.79 -5.45
N TYR A 116 -8.77 -4.54 -4.56
CA TYR A 116 -9.21 -5.86 -4.13
C TYR A 116 -9.18 -5.96 -2.61
N SER A 117 -9.71 -7.05 -2.08
CA SER A 117 -9.88 -7.31 -0.64
C SER A 117 -8.68 -7.00 0.26
N ARG A 118 -7.45 -7.03 -0.28
CA ARG A 118 -6.23 -6.71 0.48
C ARG A 118 -5.32 -5.65 -0.12
N GLY A 119 -5.72 -4.98 -1.19
CA GLY A 119 -4.75 -4.19 -1.93
C GLY A 119 -5.31 -3.31 -3.02
N ALA A 120 -4.37 -2.64 -3.67
CA ALA A 120 -4.63 -1.86 -4.86
C ALA A 120 -3.58 -2.17 -5.91
N VAL A 121 -4.01 -2.08 -7.16
CA VAL A 121 -3.16 -2.14 -8.33
C VAL A 121 -3.44 -0.91 -9.15
N ALA A 122 -2.38 -0.27 -9.64
CA ALA A 122 -2.48 0.67 -10.73
C ALA A 122 -1.60 0.22 -11.88
N VAL A 123 -2.09 0.35 -13.11
CA VAL A 123 -1.33 0.06 -14.33
C VAL A 123 -1.21 1.33 -15.14
N GLU A 124 -0.05 1.53 -15.75
CA GLU A 124 0.21 2.67 -16.61
C GLU A 124 1.06 2.24 -17.81
N ALA A 125 0.82 2.85 -18.97
CA ALA A 125 1.64 2.63 -20.15
C ALA A 125 3.09 3.10 -19.90
N CYS A 126 4.04 2.30 -20.37
CA CYS A 126 5.45 2.68 -20.41
C CYS A 126 6.06 2.17 -21.72
N PRO A 127 5.68 2.77 -22.86
CA PRO A 127 6.23 2.40 -24.15
C PRO A 127 7.67 2.92 -24.24
N GLY A 128 8.65 2.05 -23.99
CA GLY A 128 10.06 2.45 -23.95
C GLY A 128 11.04 1.29 -24.05
N TYR A 129 12.22 1.61 -24.60
CA TYR A 129 13.40 0.74 -24.81
C TYR A 129 13.72 -0.15 -23.59
N PRO A 130 14.33 -1.33 -23.80
CA PRO A 130 14.68 -2.20 -22.69
C PRO A 130 15.69 -1.50 -21.78
N SER A 131 15.37 -1.40 -20.49
CA SER A 131 16.31 -0.87 -19.49
C SER A 131 16.78 -1.91 -18.47
N ASP A 132 16.61 -3.20 -18.78
CA ASP A 132 17.44 -4.24 -18.18
C ASP A 132 18.48 -4.73 -19.18
N ALA A 133 19.51 -5.39 -18.66
CA ALA A 133 20.61 -5.95 -19.45
C ALA A 133 20.14 -7.03 -20.47
N ASP A 134 18.89 -7.50 -20.36
CA ASP A 134 18.35 -8.66 -21.07
C ASP A 134 17.41 -8.28 -22.24
N GLY A 135 17.07 -7.00 -22.42
CA GLY A 135 16.38 -6.57 -23.63
C GLY A 135 14.86 -6.75 -23.63
N LEU A 136 14.22 -7.00 -22.47
CA LEU A 136 12.80 -7.34 -22.44
C LEU A 136 11.90 -6.13 -22.79
N PRO A 137 10.87 -6.32 -23.63
CA PRO A 137 9.97 -5.23 -24.00
C PRO A 137 9.13 -4.79 -22.80
N ARG A 138 9.14 -3.49 -22.53
CA ARG A 138 8.30 -2.84 -21.52
C ARG A 138 7.16 -2.15 -22.26
N LYS A 139 5.93 -2.65 -22.11
CA LYS A 139 4.73 -2.00 -22.68
C LYS A 139 3.98 -1.20 -21.63
N SER A 140 3.90 -1.74 -20.42
CA SER A 140 3.31 -1.12 -19.25
C SER A 140 4.08 -1.50 -17.99
N PHE A 141 3.74 -0.85 -16.88
CA PHE A 141 4.13 -1.30 -15.55
C PHE A 141 2.91 -1.29 -14.62
N SER A 142 2.97 -2.08 -13.55
CA SER A 142 2.03 -2.00 -12.43
C SER A 142 2.73 -1.53 -11.16
N VAL A 143 2.02 -0.71 -10.39
CA VAL A 143 2.32 -0.50 -8.96
C VAL A 143 1.28 -1.27 -8.17
N GLU A 144 1.74 -2.19 -7.34
CA GLU A 144 0.90 -3.08 -6.55
C GLU A 144 1.16 -2.84 -5.06
N ILE A 145 0.08 -2.69 -4.30
CA ILE A 145 0.12 -2.53 -2.85
C ILE A 145 -0.69 -3.65 -2.20
N LEU A 146 -0.06 -4.45 -1.35
CA LEU A 146 -0.71 -5.44 -0.50
C LEU A 146 -0.62 -4.99 0.96
N THR A 147 -1.78 -4.93 1.62
CA THR A 147 -1.91 -4.42 2.99
C THR A 147 -2.23 -5.56 3.97
N TYR A 148 -1.65 -5.45 5.16
CA TYR A 148 -1.92 -6.32 6.31
C TYR A 148 -2.52 -5.54 7.49
N TYR A 149 -2.46 -4.20 7.41
CA TYR A 149 -3.11 -3.28 8.32
C TYR A 149 -3.73 -2.11 7.54
N PRO A 150 -4.93 -1.63 7.95
CA PRO A 150 -5.80 -2.20 8.98
C PRO A 150 -6.44 -3.52 8.53
N LYS A 151 -6.96 -4.30 9.49
CA LYS A 151 -7.64 -5.58 9.17
C LYS A 151 -8.92 -5.38 8.36
N ASP A 152 -9.64 -4.29 8.64
CA ASP A 152 -10.85 -3.89 7.92
C ASP A 152 -10.48 -2.86 6.84
N LEU A 153 -10.30 -3.36 5.63
CA LEU A 153 -9.83 -2.54 4.51
C LEU A 153 -10.94 -1.76 3.81
N SER A 154 -12.21 -2.08 4.07
CA SER A 154 -13.35 -1.30 3.56
C SER A 154 -13.23 0.18 3.96
N LYS A 155 -12.65 0.45 5.12
CA LYS A 155 -12.41 1.82 5.64
C LYS A 155 -11.14 2.47 5.09
N SER A 156 -10.29 1.70 4.41
CA SER A 156 -9.00 2.16 3.88
C SER A 156 -8.98 2.25 2.36
N GLU A 157 -10.04 1.83 1.66
CA GLU A 157 -10.15 1.87 0.20
C GLU A 157 -9.75 3.23 -0.38
N LYS A 158 -10.28 4.33 0.19
CA LYS A 158 -9.95 5.69 -0.24
C LYS A 158 -8.47 6.04 -0.03
N ALA A 159 -7.91 5.68 1.13
CA ALA A 159 -6.49 5.93 1.42
C ALA A 159 -5.58 5.11 0.50
N LEU A 160 -5.98 3.88 0.19
CA LEU A 160 -5.20 2.95 -0.61
C LEU A 160 -5.21 3.35 -2.09
N MET A 161 -6.39 3.73 -2.58
CA MET A 161 -6.59 4.37 -3.88
C MET A 161 -5.73 5.63 -4.01
N GLN A 162 -5.73 6.49 -2.99
CA GLN A 162 -4.91 7.70 -2.99
C GLN A 162 -3.42 7.38 -2.99
N LEU A 163 -2.98 6.41 -2.19
CA LEU A 163 -1.58 6.02 -2.09
C LEU A 163 -1.06 5.48 -3.44
N VAL A 164 -1.77 4.55 -4.06
CA VAL A 164 -1.33 3.98 -5.35
C VAL A 164 -1.28 5.06 -6.44
N LYS A 165 -2.28 5.97 -6.48
CA LYS A 165 -2.29 7.11 -7.41
C LYS A 165 -1.15 8.11 -7.20
N GLN A 166 -0.64 8.24 -5.97
CA GLN A 166 0.53 9.07 -5.71
C GLN A 166 1.84 8.39 -6.10
N LEU A 167 1.91 7.06 -6.02
CA LEU A 167 3.11 6.30 -6.37
C LEU A 167 3.34 6.22 -7.88
N VAL A 168 2.28 5.97 -8.66
CA VAL A 168 2.37 5.79 -10.11
C VAL A 168 3.16 6.90 -10.82
N PRO A 169 2.88 8.21 -10.65
CA PRO A 169 3.63 9.25 -11.35
C PRO A 169 5.10 9.32 -10.92
N VAL A 170 5.42 8.94 -9.67
CA VAL A 170 6.81 8.89 -9.18
C VAL A 170 7.56 7.73 -9.83
N VAL A 171 6.93 6.54 -9.88
CA VAL A 171 7.50 5.34 -10.50
C VAL A 171 7.63 5.53 -12.01
N LYS A 172 6.62 6.11 -12.67
CA LYS A 172 6.61 6.45 -14.09
C LYS A 172 7.87 7.27 -14.45
N LYS A 173 8.00 8.43 -13.82
CA LYS A 173 9.11 9.37 -14.05
C LYS A 173 10.47 8.74 -13.77
N ALA A 174 10.61 7.99 -12.68
CA ALA A 174 11.89 7.39 -12.30
C ALA A 174 12.37 6.33 -13.31
N ASN A 175 11.45 5.68 -14.00
CA ASN A 175 11.75 4.62 -14.95
C ASN A 175 11.82 5.10 -16.41
N GLY A 176 11.73 6.42 -16.67
CA GLY A 176 11.78 6.96 -18.02
C GLY A 176 10.51 6.70 -18.85
N CYS A 177 9.43 6.38 -18.15
CA CYS A 177 8.07 6.48 -18.64
C CYS A 177 7.54 7.91 -18.36
#